data_AF-A0A9E2Y709-F1
#
_entry.id   AF-A0A9E2Y709-F1
#
_cell.length_a   1.000
_cell.length_b   1.000
_cell.length_c   1.000
_cell.angle_alpha   90.00
_cell.angle_beta   90.00
_cell.angle_gamma   90.00
#
_symmetry.space_group_name_H-M   'P 1'
#
loop_
_entity.id
_entity.type
_entity.pdbx_description
1 polymer ?
#
loop_
_entity_poly.entity_id
_entity_poly.type
_entity_poly.pdbx_seq_one_letter_code
_entity_poly.pdbx_strand_id
1 'polypeptide(L)'
;LLPAMAHTLEKNGWHLARTPLYGIGQAWGGSYEKKYYQPGLTRSEMLDQAKAFCGFGASYVGWYAWDDSGYDARTETPNNSPIVSAGIADGINACRQVWRQ
;
A
#
# COMPACT_ATOMS: atom_id res chain seq x y z
N LEU A 1 -1.71 13.91 -2.21
CA LEU A 1 -2.67 13.17 -3.09
C LEU A 1 -3.97 12.85 -2.36
N LEU A 2 -3.94 12.16 -1.21
CA LEU A 2 -5.14 11.74 -0.46
C LEU A 2 -6.17 12.86 -0.18
N PRO A 3 -5.78 14.06 0.33
CA PRO A 3 -6.76 15.13 0.56
C PRO A 3 -7.44 15.63 -0.72
N ALA A 4 -6.70 15.74 -1.82
CA ALA A 4 -7.24 16.19 -3.10
C ALA A 4 -8.20 15.13 -3.72
N MET A 5 -7.87 13.85 -3.57
CA MET A 5 -8.75 12.74 -3.95
C MET A 5 -10.05 12.80 -3.13
N ALA A 6 -9.94 12.91 -1.81
CA ALA A 6 -11.10 12.96 -0.93
C ALA A 6 -12.00 14.16 -1.24
N HIS A 7 -11.43 15.36 -1.42
CA HIS A 7 -12.18 16.54 -1.82
C HIS A 7 -12.97 16.31 -3.12
N THR A 8 -12.33 15.68 -4.11
CA THR A 8 -13.00 15.35 -5.38
C THR A 8 -14.12 14.34 -5.18
N LEU A 9 -13.89 13.30 -4.39
CA LEU A 9 -14.90 12.28 -4.09
C LEU A 9 -16.08 12.85 -3.30
N GLU A 10 -15.83 13.71 -2.31
CA GLU A 10 -16.85 14.41 -1.52
C GLU A 10 -17.71 15.32 -2.38
N LYS A 11 -17.12 16.07 -3.31
CA LYS A 11 -17.86 16.86 -4.29
C LYS A 11 -18.82 16.01 -5.13
N ASN A 12 -18.51 14.72 -5.30
CA ASN A 12 -19.33 13.75 -6.04
C ASN A 12 -20.20 12.88 -5.12
N GLY A 13 -20.40 13.27 -3.86
CA GLY A 13 -21.34 12.62 -2.94
C GLY A 13 -20.79 11.41 -2.18
N TRP A 14 -19.49 11.12 -2.30
CA TRP A 14 -18.84 10.13 -1.43
C TRP A 14 -18.59 10.72 -0.04
N HIS A 15 -18.82 9.94 1.00
CA HIS A 15 -18.55 10.37 2.37
C HIS A 15 -17.92 9.22 3.14
N LEU A 16 -16.77 9.47 3.77
CA LEU A 16 -16.02 8.45 4.49
C LEU A 16 -16.86 7.73 5.56
N ALA A 17 -17.75 8.46 6.26
CA ALA A 17 -18.62 7.91 7.29
C ALA A 17 -19.70 6.93 6.77
N ARG A 18 -20.02 6.98 5.47
CA ARG A 18 -21.05 6.15 4.82
C ARG A 18 -20.44 5.10 3.89
N THR A 19 -19.30 5.42 3.29
CA THR A 19 -18.59 4.58 2.33
C THR A 19 -17.12 4.52 2.75
N PRO A 20 -16.68 3.42 3.40
CA PRO A 20 -15.32 3.29 3.91
C PRO A 20 -14.26 3.44 2.82
N LEU A 21 -13.15 4.09 3.17
CA LEU A 21 -11.96 4.14 2.31
C LEU A 21 -11.15 2.85 2.49
N TYR A 22 -10.72 2.27 1.36
CA TYR A 22 -9.78 1.17 1.31
C TYR A 22 -8.47 1.69 0.72
N GLY A 23 -7.39 1.64 1.50
CA GLY A 23 -6.06 1.93 1.00
C GLY A 23 -5.53 0.76 0.17
N ILE A 24 -4.74 1.05 -0.86
CA ILE A 24 -4.02 0.02 -1.63
C ILE A 24 -2.54 0.36 -1.52
N GLY A 25 -1.83 -0.39 -0.68
CA GLY A 25 -0.39 -0.27 -0.49
C GLY A 25 0.37 -1.12 -1.51
N GLN A 26 1.47 -0.60 -2.03
CA GLN A 26 2.36 -1.38 -2.89
C GLN A 26 3.16 -2.39 -2.06
N ALA A 27 3.21 -3.63 -2.51
CA ALA A 27 3.96 -4.72 -1.90
C ALA A 27 4.78 -5.51 -2.94
N TRP A 28 5.46 -4.80 -3.84
CA TRP A 28 6.34 -5.41 -4.84
C TRP A 28 7.48 -4.47 -5.22
N GLY A 29 8.53 -5.04 -5.80
CA GLY A 29 9.69 -4.34 -6.31
C GLY A 29 10.59 -5.22 -7.17
N GLY A 30 11.67 -4.67 -7.70
CA GLY A 30 12.67 -5.44 -8.43
C GLY A 30 12.69 -5.17 -9.94
N SER A 31 13.37 -6.03 -10.69
CA SER A 31 13.45 -5.91 -12.16
C SER A 31 12.26 -6.55 -12.86
N TYR A 32 11.78 -5.91 -13.92
CA TYR A 32 10.81 -6.40 -14.89
C TYR A 32 11.35 -6.12 -16.30
N GLU A 33 11.36 -7.12 -17.19
CA GLU A 33 11.87 -6.99 -18.57
C GLU A 33 13.26 -6.32 -18.70
N LYS A 34 14.21 -6.65 -17.81
CA LYS A 34 15.56 -6.01 -17.71
C LYS A 34 15.56 -4.53 -17.36
N LYS A 35 14.39 -3.92 -17.15
CA LYS A 35 14.25 -2.60 -16.52
C LYS A 35 14.08 -2.81 -15.03
N TYR A 36 14.94 -2.16 -14.26
CA TYR A 36 14.75 -2.14 -12.81
C TYR A 36 13.64 -1.12 -12.54
N TYR A 37 12.44 -1.59 -12.19
CA TYR A 37 11.34 -0.72 -11.79
C TYR A 37 11.61 -0.30 -10.35
N GLN A 38 12.59 0.61 -10.23
CA GLN A 38 12.77 1.40 -9.03
C GLN A 38 11.72 2.52 -8.98
N PRO A 39 11.25 2.83 -7.76
CA PRO A 39 11.69 2.22 -6.51
C PRO A 39 10.95 0.89 -6.30
N GLY A 40 11.71 -0.20 -6.18
CA GLY A 40 11.18 -1.35 -5.44
C GLY A 40 10.97 -0.82 -4.04
N LEU A 41 9.71 -0.71 -3.64
CA LEU A 41 9.34 0.10 -2.49
C LEU A 41 10.11 -0.39 -1.26
N THR A 42 10.83 0.50 -0.59
CA THR A 42 11.52 0.15 0.64
C THR A 42 10.51 -0.14 1.75
N ARG A 43 10.92 -0.91 2.76
CA ARG A 43 10.10 -1.14 3.97
C ARG A 43 9.58 0.17 4.59
N SER A 44 10.38 1.24 4.56
CA SER A 44 9.97 2.55 5.07
C SER A 44 8.84 3.16 4.26
N GLU A 45 8.94 3.14 2.93
CA GLU A 45 7.90 3.68 2.05
C GLU A 45 6.58 2.87 2.18
N MET A 46 6.66 1.56 2.41
CA MET A 46 5.48 0.72 2.67
C MET A 46 4.79 1.16 3.96
N LEU A 47 5.58 1.40 5.01
CA LEU A 47 5.07 1.90 6.29
C LEU A 47 4.45 3.30 6.16
N ASP A 48 5.07 4.19 5.40
CA ASP A 48 4.55 5.53 5.17
C ASP A 48 3.24 5.51 4.38
N GLN A 49 3.10 4.63 3.39
CA GLN A 49 1.82 4.41 2.70
C GLN A 49 0.73 3.94 3.67
N ALA A 50 1.03 2.92 4.49
CA ALA A 50 0.08 2.39 5.46
C ALA A 50 -0.38 3.46 6.45
N LYS A 51 0.56 4.21 7.02
CA LYS A 51 0.28 5.34 7.94
C LYS A 51 -0.57 6.42 7.28
N ALA A 52 -0.24 6.78 6.04
CA ALA A 52 -1.00 7.79 5.30
C ALA A 52 -2.45 7.35 5.07
N PHE A 53 -2.68 6.10 4.65
CA PHE A 53 -4.03 5.59 4.44
C PHE A 53 -4.82 5.49 5.75
N CYS A 54 -4.29 4.84 6.79
CA CYS A 54 -5.04 4.67 8.03
C CYS A 54 -5.23 5.98 8.80
N GLY A 55 -4.22 6.87 8.80
CA GLY A 55 -4.34 8.21 9.39
C GLY A 55 -5.36 9.10 8.67
N PHE A 56 -5.60 8.85 7.38
CA PHE A 56 -6.67 9.52 6.63
C PHE A 56 -8.07 8.91 6.89
N GLY A 57 -8.14 7.78 7.58
CA GLY A 57 -9.39 7.10 7.93
C GLY A 57 -9.74 5.90 7.04
N ALA A 58 -8.78 5.35 6.29
CA ALA A 58 -8.99 4.06 5.65
C ALA A 58 -9.28 2.98 6.69
N SER A 59 -10.34 2.19 6.48
CA SER A 59 -10.73 1.08 7.38
C SER A 59 -9.97 -0.21 7.08
N TYR A 60 -9.28 -0.26 5.93
CA TYR A 60 -8.47 -1.39 5.49
C TYR A 60 -7.33 -0.91 4.59
N VAL A 61 -6.23 -1.66 4.57
CA VAL A 61 -5.14 -1.51 3.60
C VAL A 61 -4.91 -2.86 2.92
N GLY A 62 -5.22 -2.94 1.63
CA GLY A 62 -4.90 -4.07 0.79
C GLY A 62 -3.49 -3.94 0.24
N TRP A 63 -2.71 -5.02 0.31
CA TRP A 63 -1.35 -5.04 -0.22
C TRP A 63 -1.35 -5.62 -1.62
N TYR A 64 -1.05 -4.75 -2.57
CA TYR A 64 -1.06 -5.09 -3.98
C TYR A 64 0.35 -5.47 -4.45
N ALA A 65 0.44 -6.64 -5.04
CA ALA A 65 1.61 -7.12 -5.76
C ALA A 65 1.15 -7.62 -7.13
N TRP A 66 2.02 -7.50 -8.13
CA TRP A 66 1.78 -8.12 -9.42
C TRP A 66 2.29 -9.56 -9.42
N ASP A 67 1.55 -10.43 -10.11
CA ASP A 67 1.97 -11.79 -10.45
C ASP A 67 1.73 -11.97 -11.97
N ASP A 68 2.65 -11.42 -12.76
CA ASP A 68 2.67 -11.54 -14.22
C ASP A 68 3.87 -12.37 -14.69
N SER A 69 3.72 -13.00 -15.85
CA SER A 69 4.70 -13.80 -16.59
C SER A 69 6.05 -13.13 -16.87
N GLY A 70 6.15 -11.81 -16.73
CA GLY A 70 7.39 -11.03 -16.92
C GLY A 70 8.28 -10.90 -15.67
N TYR A 71 7.85 -11.43 -14.53
CA TYR A 71 8.65 -11.42 -13.30
C TYR A 71 9.63 -12.58 -13.24
N ASP A 72 10.86 -12.28 -12.85
CA ASP A 72 11.94 -13.26 -12.69
C ASP A 72 12.28 -13.47 -11.21
N ALA A 73 13.24 -14.34 -10.91
CA ALA A 73 13.65 -14.65 -9.54
C ALA A 73 14.16 -13.43 -8.74
N ARG A 74 14.34 -12.26 -9.38
CA ARG A 74 14.78 -11.01 -8.75
C ARG A 74 13.63 -10.06 -8.46
N THR A 75 12.39 -10.44 -8.81
CA THR A 75 11.19 -9.69 -8.43
C THR A 75 10.87 -9.99 -6.98
N GLU A 76 10.75 -8.92 -6.19
CA GLU A 76 10.32 -8.99 -4.81
C GLU A 76 8.80 -8.92 -4.74
N THR A 77 8.21 -9.93 -4.11
CA THR A 77 6.78 -10.08 -3.86
C THR A 77 6.57 -10.51 -2.41
N PRO A 78 5.33 -10.50 -1.88
CA PRO A 78 5.06 -11.00 -0.55
C PRO A 78 5.45 -12.48 -0.37
N ASN A 79 5.48 -13.26 -1.45
CA ASN A 79 5.77 -14.69 -1.39
C ASN A 79 7.26 -15.02 -1.31
N ASN A 80 8.15 -14.11 -1.73
CA ASN A 80 9.58 -14.42 -1.89
C ASN A 80 10.53 -13.37 -1.30
N SER A 81 10.05 -12.18 -0.89
CA SER A 81 10.88 -11.15 -0.27
C SER A 81 10.57 -10.99 1.22
N PRO A 82 11.55 -11.27 2.10
CA PRO A 82 11.44 -10.99 3.53
C PRO A 82 11.24 -9.49 3.83
N ILE A 83 11.79 -8.60 2.98
CA ILE A 83 11.66 -7.16 3.15
C ILE A 83 10.21 -6.72 2.90
N VAL A 84 9.60 -7.21 1.82
CA VAL A 84 8.19 -6.94 1.50
C VAL A 84 7.28 -7.50 2.60
N SER A 85 7.53 -8.74 3.02
CA SER A 85 6.76 -9.37 4.11
C SER A 85 6.84 -8.57 5.42
N ALA A 86 8.03 -8.09 5.78
CA ALA A 86 8.23 -7.25 6.96
C ALA A 86 7.52 -5.89 6.83
N GLY A 87 7.56 -5.26 5.64
CA GLY A 87 6.85 -4.01 5.38
C GLY A 87 5.33 -4.13 5.50
N ILE A 88 4.76 -5.23 5.00
CA ILE A 88 3.33 -5.57 5.18
C ILE A 88 2.99 -5.67 6.67
N ALA A 89 3.78 -6.45 7.43
CA ALA A 89 3.54 -6.66 8.85
C ALA A 89 3.61 -5.35 9.65
N ASP A 90 4.62 -4.51 9.38
CA ASP A 90 4.76 -3.20 10.01
C ASP A 90 3.58 -2.29 9.69
N GLY A 91 3.16 -2.22 8.42
CA GLY A 91 2.04 -1.41 8.01
C GLY A 91 0.73 -1.86 8.67
N ILE A 92 0.47 -3.17 8.75
CA ILE A 92 -0.68 -3.72 9.50
C ILE A 92 -0.64 -3.29 10.96
N ASN A 93 0.52 -3.36 11.61
CA ASN A 93 0.67 -2.95 13.00
C ASN A 93 0.45 -1.44 13.18
N ALA A 94 0.94 -0.62 12.26
CA ALA A 94 0.71 0.82 12.28
C ALA A 94 -0.78 1.17 12.13
N CYS A 95 -1.50 0.53 11.19
CA CYS A 95 -2.94 0.74 11.03
C CYS A 95 -3.73 0.33 12.28
N ARG A 96 -3.38 -0.81 12.89
CA ARG A 96 -4.01 -1.27 14.13
C ARG A 96 -3.86 -0.28 15.29
N GLN A 97 -2.74 0.42 15.37
CA GLN A 97 -2.55 1.45 16.40
C GLN A 97 -3.46 2.64 16.19
N VAL A 98 -3.67 3.06 14.93
CA VAL A 98 -4.58 4.16 14.59
C VAL A 98 -6.04 3.77 14.82
N TRP A 99 -6.46 2.56 14.40
CA TRP A 99 -7.86 2.14 14.52
C TRP A 99 -8.33 1.78 15.93
N ARG A 100 -7.40 1.66 16.89
CA ARG A 100 -7.72 1.41 18.31
C ARG A 100 -7.92 2.69 19.12
N GLN A 101 -7.64 3.85 18.53
CA GLN A 101 -7.90 5.17 19.12
C GLN A 101 -9.35 5.58 18.83
#